data_AF-A0A1F3NSF0-F1
#
_entry.id   AF-A0A1F3NSF0-F1
#
_cell.length_a   1.000
_cell.length_b   1.000
_cell.length_c   1.000
_cell.angle_alpha   90.00
_cell.angle_beta   90.00
_cell.angle_gamma   90.00
#
_symmetry.space_group_name_H-M   'P 1'
#
loop_
_entity.id
_entity.type
_entity.pdbx_description
1 polymer ?
#
loop_
_entity_poly.entity_id
_entity_poly.type
_entity_poly.pdbx_seq_one_letter_code
_entity_poly.pdbx_strand_id
1 'polypeptide(L)'
;MKNNDKIPAGNPFKVPGNYFEAVTRKIISSTVENQREIKKPGFYLKMRPFLAVAASVAVLAILSYTGIKLFPPRNVSLSLSGISVEEYSETLLNDIDLLTLEEIAALPGLPQDQENQFVDKKDIIEYLMLENIDINEIHDQL
;
A
#
# COMPACT_ATOMS: atom_id res chain seq x y z
N MET A 1 66.00 29.81 30.75
CA MET A 1 65.87 30.45 29.42
C MET A 1 66.80 29.71 28.47
N LYS A 2 66.28 29.12 27.37
CA LYS A 2 67.08 28.31 26.44
C LYS A 2 67.74 29.24 25.42
N ASN A 3 69.06 29.16 25.28
CA ASN A 3 69.89 30.08 24.51
C ASN A 3 69.59 30.00 23.00
N ASN A 4 69.23 31.13 22.40
CA ASN A 4 68.96 31.28 20.95
C ASN A 4 70.22 31.49 20.12
N ASP A 5 71.41 31.52 20.75
CA ASP A 5 72.71 31.89 20.12
C ASP A 5 73.28 30.84 19.14
N LYS A 6 72.53 29.80 18.78
CA LYS A 6 72.98 28.72 17.88
C LYS A 6 72.22 28.65 16.56
N ILE A 7 71.34 29.60 16.26
CA ILE A 7 70.60 29.61 14.99
C ILE A 7 71.36 30.50 13.99
N PRO A 8 71.95 29.94 12.91
CA PRO A 8 72.60 30.76 11.88
C PRO A 8 71.59 31.74 11.27
N ALA A 9 72.01 32.98 11.02
CA ALA A 9 71.15 34.06 10.52
C ALA A 9 70.61 33.82 9.08
N GLY A 10 71.13 32.81 8.38
CA GLY A 10 70.70 32.41 7.04
C GLY A 10 69.73 31.24 7.10
N ASN A 11 68.89 31.11 6.07
CA ASN A 11 67.97 29.99 5.93
C ASN A 11 68.76 28.66 5.85
N PRO A 12 68.66 27.76 6.86
CA PRO A 12 69.37 26.48 6.85
C PRO A 12 68.72 25.46 5.91
N PHE A 13 67.55 25.76 5.34
CA PHE A 13 66.81 24.85 4.48
C PHE A 13 67.15 25.12 3.02
N LYS A 14 67.94 24.23 2.43
CA LYS A 14 68.18 24.19 0.99
C LYS A 14 67.24 23.18 0.35
N VAL A 15 66.40 23.66 -0.56
CA VAL A 15 65.54 22.77 -1.36
C VAL A 15 66.43 21.98 -2.33
N PRO A 16 66.21 20.66 -2.47
CA PRO A 16 66.87 19.87 -3.49
C PRO A 16 66.59 20.44 -4.89
N GLY A 17 67.57 20.32 -5.80
CA GLY A 17 67.37 20.69 -7.19
C GLY A 17 66.21 19.90 -7.80
N ASN A 18 65.42 20.56 -8.64
CA ASN A 18 64.25 19.98 -9.33
C ASN A 18 63.07 19.56 -8.42
N TYR A 19 63.04 19.96 -7.14
CA TYR A 19 61.95 19.62 -6.21
C TYR A 19 60.59 20.11 -6.71
N PHE A 20 60.51 21.38 -7.11
CA PHE A 20 59.26 22.01 -7.54
C PHE A 20 58.76 21.42 -8.86
N GLU A 21 59.66 21.08 -9.77
CA GLU A 21 59.37 20.43 -11.05
C GLU A 21 58.84 19.01 -10.84
N ALA A 22 59.46 18.23 -9.94
CA ALA A 22 59.03 16.87 -9.61
C ALA A 22 57.65 16.87 -8.93
N VAL A 23 57.43 17.78 -7.98
CA VAL A 23 56.14 17.95 -7.30
C VAL A 23 55.07 18.39 -8.30
N THR A 24 55.35 19.38 -9.13
CA THR A 24 54.41 19.87 -10.15
C THR A 24 54.03 18.75 -11.13
N ARG A 25 55.01 18.00 -11.62
CA ARG A 25 54.77 16.85 -12.51
C ARG A 25 53.92 15.78 -11.84
N LYS A 26 54.17 15.48 -10.56
CA LYS A 26 53.38 14.52 -9.77
C LYS A 26 51.95 14.98 -9.55
N ILE A 27 51.73 16.27 -9.29
CA ILE A 27 50.39 16.84 -9.15
C ILE A 27 49.64 16.70 -10.48
N ILE A 28 50.24 17.15 -11.59
CA ILE A 28 49.62 17.10 -12.92
C ILE A 28 49.31 15.65 -13.31
N SER A 29 50.23 14.70 -13.13
CA SER A 29 49.98 13.30 -13.46
C SER A 29 48.83 12.72 -12.62
N SER A 30 48.78 13.05 -11.32
CA SER A 30 47.76 12.53 -10.41
C SER A 30 46.39 13.17 -10.60
N THR A 31 46.31 14.40 -11.11
CA THR A 31 45.04 15.12 -11.32
C THR A 31 44.47 14.92 -12.72
N VAL A 32 45.33 14.82 -13.75
CA VAL A 32 44.90 14.60 -15.14
C VAL A 32 44.45 13.14 -15.34
N GLU A 33 45.14 12.16 -14.74
CA GLU A 33 44.78 10.74 -14.86
C GLU A 33 43.53 10.36 -14.07
N ASN A 34 43.17 11.14 -13.04
CA ASN A 34 41.93 10.95 -12.28
C ASN A 34 40.71 11.66 -12.88
N GLN A 35 40.83 12.28 -14.05
CA GLN A 35 39.68 12.51 -14.92
C GLN A 35 39.31 11.18 -15.60
N ARG A 36 39.06 10.14 -14.78
CA ARG A 36 38.39 8.94 -15.25
C ARG A 36 37.09 9.43 -15.84
N GLU A 37 36.95 9.26 -17.15
CA GLU A 37 35.72 9.58 -17.88
C GLU A 37 34.55 9.14 -17.02
N ILE A 38 33.74 10.09 -16.59
CA ILE A 38 32.53 9.82 -15.81
C ILE A 38 31.65 9.05 -16.79
N LYS A 39 31.78 7.72 -16.81
CA LYS A 39 30.97 6.84 -17.65
C LYS A 39 29.55 7.00 -17.13
N LYS A 40 28.79 7.86 -17.79
CA LYS A 40 27.39 8.11 -17.47
C LYS A 40 26.72 6.74 -17.42
N PRO A 41 26.00 6.39 -16.32
CA PRO A 41 25.31 5.13 -16.27
C PRO A 41 24.38 5.06 -17.49
N GLY A 42 24.53 3.99 -18.27
CA GLY A 42 23.80 3.84 -19.54
C GLY A 42 22.29 3.92 -19.30
N PHE A 43 21.55 4.39 -20.31
CA PHE A 43 20.10 4.57 -20.24
C PHE A 43 19.35 3.30 -19.77
N TYR A 44 19.87 2.12 -20.11
CA TYR A 44 19.39 0.82 -19.63
C TYR A 44 19.36 0.67 -18.10
N LEU A 45 20.31 1.27 -17.36
CA LEU A 45 20.30 1.22 -15.89
C LEU A 45 19.14 2.03 -15.30
N LYS A 46 18.73 3.13 -15.96
CA LYS A 46 17.59 3.94 -15.52
C LYS A 46 16.23 3.30 -15.84
N MET A 47 16.18 2.40 -16.83
CA MET A 47 14.96 1.70 -17.23
C MET A 47 14.70 0.42 -16.41
N ARG A 48 15.71 -0.12 -15.71
CA ARG A 48 15.60 -1.30 -14.83
C ARG A 48 14.38 -1.28 -13.88
N PRO A 49 14.09 -0.20 -13.12
CA PRO A 49 12.95 -0.19 -12.22
C PRO A 49 11.61 -0.27 -12.95
N PHE A 50 11.46 0.43 -14.08
CA PHE A 50 10.24 0.37 -14.89
C PHE A 50 10.03 -1.02 -15.51
N LEU A 51 11.12 -1.69 -15.90
CA LEU A 51 11.06 -3.05 -16.44
C LEU A 51 10.60 -4.06 -15.38
N ALA A 52 11.03 -3.90 -14.13
CA ALA A 52 10.59 -4.76 -13.02
C ALA A 52 9.09 -4.60 -12.74
N VAL A 53 8.57 -3.38 -12.77
CA VAL A 53 7.13 -3.10 -12.62
C VAL A 53 6.33 -3.67 -13.79
N ALA A 54 6.80 -3.47 -15.02
CA ALA A 54 6.12 -4.04 -16.20
C ALA A 54 6.10 -5.57 -16.16
N ALA A 55 7.19 -6.20 -15.70
CA ALA A 55 7.28 -7.65 -15.57
C ALA A 55 6.31 -8.21 -14.52
N SER A 56 6.10 -7.54 -13.38
CA SER A 56 5.15 -8.02 -12.37
C SER A 56 3.71 -7.99 -12.88
N VAL A 57 3.32 -6.92 -13.57
CA VAL A 57 1.98 -6.80 -14.20
C VAL A 57 1.80 -7.85 -15.29
N ALA A 58 2.83 -8.07 -16.13
CA ALA A 58 2.78 -9.08 -17.18
C ALA A 58 2.59 -10.49 -16.61
N VAL A 59 3.30 -10.84 -15.52
CA VAL A 59 3.15 -12.14 -14.84
C VAL A 59 1.72 -12.31 -14.29
N LEU A 60 1.17 -11.29 -13.63
CA LEU A 60 -0.21 -11.34 -13.14
C LEU A 60 -1.23 -11.52 -14.27
N ALA A 61 -1.06 -10.79 -15.38
CA ALA A 61 -1.93 -10.91 -16.54
C ALA A 61 -1.87 -12.31 -17.17
N ILE A 62 -0.67 -12.88 -17.28
CA ILE A 62 -0.48 -14.24 -17.79
C ILE A 62 -1.13 -15.26 -16.85
N LEU A 63 -0.90 -15.16 -15.54
CA LEU A 63 -1.49 -16.06 -14.55
C LEU A 63 -3.02 -15.99 -14.53
N SER A 64 -3.58 -14.79 -14.63
CA SER A 64 -5.03 -14.59 -14.72
C SER A 64 -5.59 -15.26 -15.99
N TYR A 65 -4.96 -15.02 -17.14
CA TYR A 65 -5.37 -15.61 -18.40
C TYR A 65 -5.24 -17.14 -18.39
N THR A 66 -4.12 -17.68 -17.90
CA THR A 66 -3.92 -19.13 -17.83
C THR A 66 -4.85 -19.77 -16.80
N GLY A 67 -5.18 -19.09 -15.70
CA GLY A 67 -6.16 -19.53 -14.72
C GLY A 67 -7.54 -19.74 -15.34
N ILE A 68 -8.07 -18.72 -16.04
CA ILE A 68 -9.37 -18.82 -16.74
C ILE A 68 -9.34 -19.89 -17.83
N LYS A 69 -8.21 -20.02 -18.53
CA LYS A 69 -8.06 -20.98 -19.63
C LYS A 69 -7.97 -22.43 -19.15
N LEU A 70 -7.29 -22.69 -18.03
CA LEU A 70 -7.09 -24.04 -17.50
C LEU A 70 -8.30 -24.51 -16.67
N PHE A 71 -9.00 -23.55 -16.04
CA PHE A 71 -10.23 -23.79 -15.29
C PHE A 71 -11.35 -22.96 -15.92
N PRO A 72 -11.89 -23.37 -17.09
CA PRO A 72 -13.05 -22.68 -17.65
C PRO A 72 -14.16 -22.68 -16.58
N PRO A 73 -14.81 -21.53 -16.33
CA PRO A 73 -15.91 -21.49 -15.38
C PRO A 73 -16.94 -22.50 -15.84
N ARG A 74 -17.16 -23.55 -15.04
CA ARG A 74 -18.36 -24.36 -15.17
C ARG A 74 -19.49 -23.37 -15.02
N ASN A 75 -20.38 -23.27 -16.00
CA ASN A 75 -21.56 -22.43 -15.93
C ASN A 75 -22.45 -22.97 -14.80
N VAL A 76 -22.10 -22.65 -13.56
CA VAL A 76 -22.95 -22.83 -12.41
C VAL A 76 -23.90 -21.65 -12.55
N SER A 77 -25.01 -21.90 -13.25
CA SER A 77 -26.23 -21.16 -12.96
C SER A 77 -26.39 -21.22 -11.46
N LEU A 78 -26.06 -20.13 -10.77
CA LEU A 78 -26.26 -19.97 -9.35
C LEU A 78 -27.77 -19.95 -9.14
N SER A 79 -28.37 -21.13 -9.08
CA SER A 79 -29.68 -21.29 -8.47
C SER A 79 -29.51 -20.96 -7.00
N LEU A 80 -29.77 -19.70 -6.66
CA LEU A 80 -29.95 -19.17 -5.30
C LEU A 80 -31.22 -19.80 -4.67
N SER A 81 -31.34 -21.12 -4.66
CA SER A 81 -32.52 -21.83 -4.15
C SER A 81 -32.21 -22.68 -2.91
N GLY A 82 -31.08 -22.46 -2.26
CA GLY A 82 -30.67 -23.29 -1.12
C GLY A 82 -29.79 -22.62 -0.07
N ILE A 83 -29.64 -21.29 -0.11
CA ILE A 83 -28.96 -20.57 0.98
C ILE A 83 -30.02 -19.79 1.72
N SER A 84 -30.36 -20.24 2.92
CA SER A 84 -31.30 -19.58 3.82
C SER A 84 -30.80 -18.17 4.13
N VAL A 85 -31.67 -17.18 3.91
CA VAL A 85 -31.37 -15.76 4.12
C VAL A 85 -30.93 -15.48 5.57
N GLU A 86 -31.37 -16.30 6.53
CA GLU A 86 -30.89 -16.28 7.92
C GLU A 86 -29.36 -16.33 8.08
N GLU A 87 -28.65 -17.18 7.33
CA GLU A 87 -27.20 -17.38 7.54
C GLU A 87 -26.36 -16.20 7.02
N TYR A 88 -26.86 -15.50 6.00
CA TYR A 88 -26.25 -14.26 5.50
C TYR A 88 -26.52 -13.08 6.43
N SER A 89 -27.71 -13.00 7.02
CA SER A 89 -28.09 -11.87 7.87
C SER A 89 -27.26 -11.84 9.14
N GLU A 90 -27.11 -12.98 9.84
CA GLU A 90 -26.33 -13.09 11.09
C GLU A 90 -24.85 -12.73 10.90
N THR A 91 -24.25 -13.19 9.78
CA THR A 91 -22.83 -12.95 9.50
C THR A 91 -22.59 -11.50 9.09
N LEU A 92 -23.46 -10.92 8.26
CA LEU A 92 -23.36 -9.52 7.87
C LEU A 92 -23.65 -8.58 9.05
N LEU A 93 -24.64 -8.87 9.90
CA LEU A 93 -25.00 -7.99 11.02
C LEU A 93 -23.85 -7.81 12.01
N ASN A 94 -23.08 -8.88 12.25
CA ASN A 94 -21.94 -8.87 13.17
C ASN A 94 -20.69 -8.19 12.59
N ASP A 95 -20.60 -8.08 11.26
CA ASP A 95 -19.45 -7.51 10.55
C ASP A 95 -19.69 -6.04 10.11
N ILE A 96 -20.86 -5.46 10.40
CA ILE A 96 -21.11 -4.04 10.12
C ILE A 96 -20.33 -3.18 11.12
N ASP A 97 -19.34 -2.44 10.60
CA ASP A 97 -18.59 -1.44 11.36
C ASP A 97 -19.37 -0.12 11.44
N LEU A 98 -19.09 0.69 12.47
CA LEU A 98 -19.71 2.00 12.67
C LEU A 98 -19.49 2.92 11.47
N LEU A 99 -18.31 2.81 10.83
CA LEU A 99 -17.98 3.56 9.63
C LEU A 99 -18.90 3.21 8.45
N THR A 100 -19.26 1.93 8.30
CA THR A 100 -20.17 1.47 7.25
C THR A 100 -21.60 1.94 7.52
N LEU A 101 -22.01 1.96 8.79
CA LEU A 101 -23.30 2.53 9.21
C LEU A 101 -23.40 4.03 8.91
N GLU A 102 -22.35 4.80 9.18
CA GLU A 102 -22.31 6.23 8.87
C GLU A 102 -22.37 6.49 7.36
N GLU A 103 -21.65 5.70 6.57
CA GLU A 103 -21.68 5.78 5.11
C GLU A 103 -23.08 5.47 4.56
N ILE A 104 -23.73 4.41 5.05
CA ILE A 104 -25.09 4.05 4.65
C ILE A 104 -26.07 5.17 5.05
N ALA A 105 -25.97 5.69 6.28
CA ALA A 105 -26.84 6.76 6.78
C ALA A 105 -26.62 8.11 6.07
N ALA A 106 -25.43 8.34 5.51
CA ALA A 106 -25.07 9.55 4.78
C ALA A 106 -25.44 9.49 3.27
N LEU A 107 -25.92 8.34 2.77
CA LEU A 107 -26.37 8.23 1.38
C LEU A 107 -27.59 9.13 1.13
N PRO A 108 -27.56 10.01 0.10
CA PRO A 108 -28.56 11.06 -0.14
C PRO A 108 -29.85 10.55 -0.80
N GLY A 109 -30.36 9.42 -0.33
CA GLY A 109 -31.55 8.76 -0.86
C GLY A 109 -32.25 7.82 0.12
N LEU A 110 -31.75 7.68 1.35
CA LEU A 110 -32.52 7.05 2.42
C LEU A 110 -33.45 8.10 3.04
N PRO A 111 -34.75 7.79 3.22
CA PRO A 111 -35.67 8.72 3.86
C PRO A 111 -35.21 8.95 5.32
N GLN A 112 -34.62 10.11 5.58
CA GLN A 112 -34.29 10.61 6.94
C GLN A 112 -35.55 10.99 7.76
N ASP A 113 -36.73 10.49 7.38
CA ASP A 113 -38.01 10.86 7.96
C ASP A 113 -38.74 9.66 8.61
N GLN A 114 -38.03 8.60 9.02
CA GLN A 114 -38.63 7.50 9.78
C GLN A 114 -38.45 7.67 11.29
N GLU A 115 -38.82 8.84 11.81
CA GLU A 115 -39.04 9.01 13.26
C GLU A 115 -40.43 8.52 13.71
N ASN A 116 -41.26 7.96 12.80
CA ASN A 116 -42.52 7.32 13.14
C ASN A 116 -42.92 6.28 12.07
N GLN A 117 -42.24 5.13 11.99
CA GLN A 117 -42.92 3.95 11.46
C GLN A 117 -43.89 3.47 12.54
N PHE A 118 -45.09 4.04 12.52
CA PHE A 118 -46.25 3.44 13.15
C PHE A 118 -46.44 2.07 12.47
N VAL A 119 -45.88 1.02 13.06
CA VAL A 119 -46.05 -0.35 12.57
C VAL A 119 -47.54 -0.58 12.47
N ASP A 120 -48.03 -0.83 11.25
CA ASP A 120 -49.46 -0.98 11.04
C ASP A 120 -49.91 -2.21 11.83
N LYS A 121 -51.04 -2.10 12.53
CA LYS A 121 -51.54 -3.19 13.38
C LYS A 121 -51.75 -4.46 12.58
N LYS A 122 -52.03 -4.32 11.29
CA LYS A 122 -52.18 -5.42 10.35
C LYS A 122 -50.86 -6.19 10.17
N ASP A 123 -49.74 -5.49 10.03
CA ASP A 123 -48.43 -6.10 9.84
C ASP A 123 -47.98 -6.84 11.11
N ILE A 124 -48.31 -6.29 12.28
CA ILE A 124 -48.10 -6.96 13.58
C ILE A 124 -48.92 -8.26 13.65
N ILE A 125 -50.21 -8.20 13.29
CA ILE A 125 -51.09 -9.37 13.32
C ILE A 125 -50.61 -10.44 12.33
N GLU A 126 -50.20 -10.04 11.13
CA GLU A 126 -49.70 -10.95 10.10
C GLU A 126 -48.42 -11.66 10.56
N TYR A 127 -47.50 -10.93 11.20
CA TYR A 127 -46.31 -11.52 11.80
C TYR A 127 -46.64 -12.51 12.92
N LEU A 128 -47.52 -12.15 13.86
CA LEU A 128 -47.91 -13.03 14.97
C LEU A 128 -48.59 -14.32 14.48
N MET A 129 -49.37 -14.23 13.41
CA MET A 129 -49.97 -15.40 12.77
C MET A 129 -48.94 -16.27 12.05
N LEU A 130 -47.95 -15.67 11.39
CA LEU A 130 -46.89 -16.38 10.68
C LEU A 130 -46.02 -17.19 11.65
N GLU A 131 -45.65 -16.58 12.77
CA GLU A 131 -44.86 -17.21 13.83
C GLU A 131 -45.70 -18.13 14.75
N ASN A 132 -47.01 -18.22 14.51
CA ASN A 132 -47.98 -19.00 15.30
C ASN A 132 -47.89 -18.70 16.81
N ILE A 133 -47.64 -17.44 17.15
CA ILE A 133 -47.55 -16.97 18.53
C ILE A 133 -48.98 -16.77 19.05
N ASP A 134 -49.38 -17.54 20.06
CA ASP A 134 -50.67 -17.35 20.70
C ASP A 134 -50.62 -16.08 21.56
N ILE A 135 -51.64 -15.22 21.43
CA ILE A 135 -51.79 -13.98 22.22
C ILE A 135 -51.77 -14.30 23.72
N ASN A 136 -52.21 -15.49 24.11
CA ASN A 136 -52.20 -15.95 25.50
C ASN A 136 -50.78 -16.21 26.03
N GLU A 137 -49.82 -16.55 25.16
CA GLU A 137 -48.42 -16.83 25.53
C GLU A 137 -47.63 -15.55 25.81
N ILE A 138 -48.01 -14.44 25.16
CA ILE A 138 -47.42 -13.11 25.39
C ILE A 138 -47.78 -12.56 26.78
N HIS A 139 -48.97 -12.91 27.29
CA HIS A 139 -49.42 -12.44 28.61
C HIS A 139 -48.67 -13.11 29.77
N ASP A 140 -48.11 -14.30 29.57
CA ASP A 140 -47.37 -15.03 30.62
C ASP A 140 -45.89 -14.63 30.71
N GLN A 141 -45.38 -13.78 29.81
CA GLN A 141 -43.99 -13.30 29.78
C GLN A 141 -43.79 -11.84 30.21
N LEU A 142 -44.85 -11.18 30.72
CA LEU A 142 -44.82 -9.85 31.35
C LEU A 142 -45.09 -9.94 32.85
#